data_AF-A0A0L0FV87-F1
#
_entry.id   AF-A0A0L0FV87-F1
#
_cell.length_a   1.000
_cell.length_b   1.000
_cell.length_c   1.000
_cell.angle_alpha   90.00
_cell.angle_beta   90.00
_cell.angle_gamma   90.00
#
_symmetry.space_group_name_H-M   'P 1'
#
loop_
_entity.id
_entity.type
_entity.pdbx_description
1 polymer ?
#
loop_
_entity_poly.entity_id
_entity_poly.type
_entity_poly.pdbx_seq_one_letter_code
_entity_poly.pdbx_strand_id
1 'polypeptide(L)'
;DADKSRGEIHLSIHYTDSEDDIEVPDTYFPMRENGKCYLYQDAHHEEGELPVITRSDGKTYAHGKCWMELYDHLMAAESFIYITGWSVWTEVVLVRGEGVAPITLGEIIKKKAGEGVKVCMLVWNEKTTKKGGKVELEGMMGTHDEETNIYFADMENVKCKLASRYHSHGKFTQFCFTHHQKSVIMDAPSHLPGRRRTISYMGGLDLCDGR
;
A
#
# COMPACT_ATOMS: atom_id res chain seq x y z
N ASP A 1 37.19 -45.45 2.21
CA ASP A 1 37.58 -44.09 1.82
C ASP A 1 37.41 -43.88 0.32
N ALA A 2 36.36 -43.16 -0.08
CA ALA A 2 36.22 -42.71 -1.47
C ALA A 2 37.05 -41.43 -1.65
N ASP A 3 37.94 -41.45 -2.65
CA ASP A 3 38.85 -40.37 -3.02
C ASP A 3 38.07 -39.09 -3.38
N LYS A 4 38.21 -38.06 -2.54
CA LYS A 4 37.53 -36.75 -2.68
C LYS A 4 38.31 -35.76 -3.58
N SER A 5 39.20 -36.22 -4.46
CA SER A 5 40.23 -35.35 -5.03
C SER A 5 39.85 -34.52 -6.27
N ARG A 6 38.68 -34.68 -6.91
CA ARG A 6 38.39 -33.95 -8.17
C ARG A 6 36.92 -33.55 -8.34
N GLY A 7 36.56 -32.37 -7.83
CA GLY A 7 35.35 -31.68 -8.25
C GLY A 7 35.67 -30.70 -9.38
N GLU A 8 34.95 -30.79 -10.50
CA GLU A 8 35.04 -29.82 -11.60
C GLU A 8 33.73 -29.02 -11.66
N ILE A 9 33.82 -27.73 -11.99
CA ILE A 9 32.66 -26.85 -12.20
C ILE A 9 32.73 -26.26 -13.60
N HIS A 10 31.64 -26.42 -14.36
CA HIS A 10 31.51 -25.88 -15.71
C HIS A 10 30.65 -24.61 -15.66
N LEU A 11 31.24 -23.47 -15.99
CA LEU A 11 30.58 -22.16 -16.00
C LEU A 11 30.77 -21.49 -17.36
N SER A 12 29.77 -20.74 -17.82
CA SER A 12 29.87 -19.78 -18.92
C SER A 12 29.60 -18.38 -18.39
N ILE A 13 30.36 -17.41 -18.86
CA ILE A 13 30.22 -15.99 -18.50
C ILE A 13 30.13 -15.20 -19.80
N HIS A 14 29.12 -14.35 -19.89
CA HIS A 14 28.91 -13.42 -21.00
C HIS A 14 28.90 -12.01 -20.43
N TYR A 15 29.63 -11.10 -21.08
CA TYR A 15 29.66 -9.69 -20.75
C TYR A 15 28.92 -8.91 -21.83
N THR A 16 28.08 -7.97 -21.40
CA THR A 16 27.38 -7.03 -22.27
C THR A 16 27.64 -5.62 -21.73
N ASP A 17 28.02 -4.69 -22.61
CA ASP A 17 28.12 -3.28 -22.27
C ASP A 17 26.75 -2.72 -21.89
N SER A 18 26.71 -1.67 -21.07
CA SER A 18 25.45 -1.01 -20.72
C SER A 18 24.84 -0.32 -21.94
N GLU A 19 23.58 -0.56 -22.21
CA GLU A 19 22.79 0.17 -23.20
C GLU A 19 21.98 1.29 -22.51
N ASP A 20 21.77 2.40 -23.22
CA ASP A 20 20.89 3.49 -22.77
C ASP A 20 19.43 3.13 -23.11
N ASP A 21 18.81 2.28 -22.29
CA ASP A 21 17.37 2.01 -22.30
C ASP A 21 16.70 2.55 -21.03
N ILE A 22 15.48 3.05 -21.17
CA ILE A 22 14.62 3.49 -20.06
C ILE A 22 13.89 2.31 -19.41
N GLU A 23 13.72 1.18 -20.12
CA GLU A 23 13.10 -0.02 -19.58
C GLU A 23 14.07 -0.84 -18.74
N VAL A 24 13.61 -1.29 -17.58
CA VAL A 24 14.40 -2.15 -16.69
C VAL A 24 14.19 -3.61 -17.13
N PRO A 25 15.24 -4.29 -17.65
CA PRO A 25 15.13 -5.67 -18.12
C PRO A 25 14.92 -6.65 -16.96
N ASP A 26 14.50 -7.87 -17.28
CA ASP A 26 14.34 -8.99 -16.34
C ASP A 26 13.42 -8.71 -15.13
N THR A 27 12.42 -7.86 -15.30
CA THR A 27 11.43 -7.54 -14.28
C THR A 27 10.13 -8.35 -14.45
N TYR A 28 9.44 -8.62 -13.35
CA TYR A 28 8.17 -9.39 -13.38
C TYR A 28 7.04 -8.65 -14.11
N PHE A 29 7.03 -7.32 -14.05
CA PHE A 29 6.06 -6.47 -14.73
C PHE A 29 6.78 -5.64 -15.81
N PRO A 30 6.43 -5.79 -17.10
CA PRO A 30 7.02 -5.00 -18.16
C PRO A 30 6.56 -3.54 -18.08
N MET A 31 7.28 -2.65 -18.78
CA MET A 31 6.88 -1.25 -18.89
C MET A 31 5.47 -1.13 -19.51
N ARG A 32 4.68 -0.19 -19.00
CA ARG A 32 3.36 0.14 -19.55
C ARG A 32 3.36 1.58 -20.02
N GLU A 33 2.94 1.78 -21.26
CA GLU A 33 2.78 3.11 -21.84
C GLU A 33 1.40 3.71 -21.54
N ASN A 34 1.28 5.02 -21.76
CA ASN A 34 0.01 5.77 -21.64
C ASN A 34 -0.61 5.76 -20.22
N GLY A 35 0.18 5.43 -19.19
CA GLY A 35 -0.20 5.59 -17.79
C GLY A 35 -0.18 7.06 -17.36
N LYS A 36 -1.04 7.42 -16.40
CA LYS A 36 -0.99 8.73 -15.73
C LYS A 36 -0.54 8.53 -14.29
N CYS A 37 0.61 9.09 -13.95
CA CYS A 37 1.14 9.09 -12.60
C CYS A 37 0.88 10.44 -11.94
N TYR A 38 0.49 10.42 -10.68
CA TYR A 38 0.32 11.61 -9.84
C TYR A 38 1.35 11.53 -8.72
N LEU A 39 2.12 12.60 -8.56
CA LEU A 39 3.14 12.70 -7.52
C LEU A 39 2.56 13.50 -6.37
N TYR A 40 2.50 12.87 -5.21
CA TYR A 40 2.06 13.51 -3.98
C TYR A 40 3.28 13.84 -3.12
N GLN A 41 3.37 15.10 -2.72
CA GLN A 41 4.26 15.55 -1.67
C GLN A 41 3.47 15.54 -0.37
N ASP A 42 3.88 14.67 0.56
CA ASP A 42 3.24 14.44 1.86
C ASP A 42 1.77 13.96 1.77
N ALA A 43 1.12 13.79 2.92
CA ALA A 43 -0.31 13.45 2.97
C ALA A 43 -1.20 14.63 2.52
N HIS A 44 -0.75 15.85 2.80
CA HIS A 44 -1.43 17.12 2.55
C HIS A 44 -0.41 18.26 2.51
N HIS A 45 -0.80 19.38 1.90
CA HIS A 45 -0.11 20.67 1.96
C HIS A 45 -1.15 21.79 1.87
N GLU A 46 -0.85 22.93 2.47
CA GLU A 46 -1.66 24.14 2.38
C GLU A 46 -1.38 24.90 1.08
N GLU A 47 -2.34 25.72 0.67
CA GLU A 47 -2.19 26.53 -0.54
C GLU A 47 -0.99 27.49 -0.42
N GLY A 48 -0.09 27.44 -1.40
CA GLY A 48 1.10 28.30 -1.46
C GLY A 48 2.34 27.77 -0.74
N GLU A 49 2.28 26.62 -0.05
CA GLU A 49 3.46 26.01 0.58
C GLU A 49 4.44 25.40 -0.44
N LEU A 50 3.91 24.90 -1.56
CA LEU A 50 4.69 24.25 -2.60
C LEU A 50 5.08 25.22 -3.72
N PRO A 51 6.25 25.04 -4.35
CA PRO A 51 6.70 25.93 -5.40
C PRO A 51 5.80 25.87 -6.64
N VAL A 52 5.69 27.01 -7.32
CA VAL A 52 5.06 27.09 -8.64
C VAL A 52 5.99 26.44 -9.67
N ILE A 53 5.53 25.35 -10.29
CA ILE A 53 6.28 24.63 -11.31
C ILE A 53 5.61 24.87 -12.67
N THR A 54 6.32 25.49 -13.61
CA THR A 54 5.86 25.64 -15.00
C THR A 54 6.29 24.43 -15.82
N ARG A 55 5.32 23.74 -16.41
CA ARG A 55 5.55 22.58 -17.27
C ARG A 55 6.00 23.01 -18.67
N SER A 56 6.54 22.08 -19.44
CA SER A 56 6.97 22.32 -20.83
C SER A 56 5.85 22.78 -21.76
N ASP A 57 4.58 22.50 -21.42
CA ASP A 57 3.40 22.99 -22.13
C ASP A 57 2.97 24.41 -21.71
N GLY A 58 3.77 25.10 -20.88
CA GLY A 58 3.52 26.45 -20.37
C GLY A 58 2.49 26.51 -19.24
N LYS A 59 1.88 25.39 -18.83
CA LYS A 59 0.90 25.36 -17.75
C LYS A 59 1.57 25.18 -16.40
N THR A 60 0.96 25.75 -15.36
CA THR A 60 1.36 25.48 -13.97
C THR A 60 0.98 24.05 -13.59
N TYR A 61 1.91 23.34 -12.95
CA TYR A 61 1.64 22.04 -12.32
C TYR A 61 0.72 22.23 -11.12
N ALA A 62 -0.38 21.47 -11.09
CA ALA A 62 -1.27 21.42 -9.95
C ALA A 62 -0.79 20.32 -9.01
N HIS A 63 -0.36 20.69 -7.80
CA HIS A 63 0.01 19.75 -6.76
C HIS A 63 -1.23 19.04 -6.23
N GLY A 64 -1.15 17.72 -6.11
CA GLY A 64 -2.24 16.91 -5.56
C GLY A 64 -2.20 16.85 -4.03
N LYS A 65 -3.35 16.65 -3.40
CA LYS A 65 -3.46 16.48 -1.94
C LYS A 65 -3.80 15.02 -1.64
N CYS A 66 -2.78 14.22 -1.33
CA CYS A 66 -2.85 12.76 -1.32
C CYS A 66 -4.07 12.19 -0.59
N TRP A 67 -4.24 12.55 0.69
CA TRP A 67 -5.30 11.99 1.52
C TRP A 67 -6.68 12.55 1.20
N MET A 68 -6.77 13.80 0.72
CA MET A 68 -8.03 14.38 0.26
C MET A 68 -8.51 13.70 -1.02
N GLU A 69 -7.64 13.52 -2.01
CA GLU A 69 -8.00 12.82 -3.24
C GLU A 69 -8.26 11.33 -2.99
N LEU A 70 -7.51 10.70 -2.08
CA LEU A 70 -7.79 9.33 -1.66
C LEU A 70 -9.19 9.21 -1.03
N TYR A 71 -9.56 10.15 -0.16
CA TYR A 71 -10.90 10.21 0.43
C TYR A 71 -11.98 10.32 -0.65
N ASP A 72 -11.84 11.24 -1.59
CA ASP A 72 -12.79 11.43 -2.69
C ASP A 72 -12.95 10.15 -3.52
N HIS A 73 -11.84 9.48 -3.83
CA HIS A 73 -11.87 8.22 -4.57
C HIS A 73 -12.49 7.06 -3.79
N LEU A 74 -12.19 6.93 -2.48
CA LEU A 74 -12.82 5.92 -1.61
C LEU A 74 -14.33 6.13 -1.56
N MET A 75 -14.78 7.37 -1.43
CA MET A 75 -16.20 7.71 -1.41
C MET A 75 -16.88 7.44 -2.76
N ALA A 76 -16.15 7.63 -3.86
CA ALA A 76 -16.64 7.38 -5.22
C ALA A 76 -16.57 5.91 -5.67
N ALA A 77 -15.88 5.01 -4.94
CA ALA A 77 -15.77 3.60 -5.31
C ALA A 77 -17.15 2.89 -5.27
N GLU A 78 -17.41 1.99 -6.21
CA GLU A 78 -18.71 1.31 -6.35
C GLU A 78 -18.59 -0.20 -6.44
N SER A 79 -17.40 -0.75 -6.73
CA SER A 79 -17.21 -2.18 -6.97
C SER A 79 -16.27 -2.82 -5.97
N PHE A 80 -15.07 -2.27 -5.79
CA PHE A 80 -14.06 -2.85 -4.91
C PHE A 80 -13.08 -1.82 -4.34
N ILE A 81 -12.55 -2.13 -3.15
CA ILE A 81 -11.45 -1.41 -2.51
C ILE A 81 -10.48 -2.47 -1.96
N TYR A 82 -9.24 -2.47 -2.44
CA TYR A 82 -8.17 -3.34 -1.95
C TYR A 82 -7.10 -2.51 -1.25
N ILE A 83 -6.79 -2.87 0.00
CA ILE A 83 -5.82 -2.16 0.83
C ILE A 83 -4.72 -3.13 1.22
N THR A 84 -3.48 -2.72 1.04
CA THR A 84 -2.33 -3.37 1.66
C THR A 84 -1.60 -2.34 2.49
N GLY A 85 -1.27 -2.68 3.73
CA GLY A 85 -0.53 -1.79 4.62
C GLY A 85 0.42 -2.57 5.50
N TRP A 86 1.53 -1.93 5.84
CA TRP A 86 2.34 -2.37 6.97
C TRP A 86 1.59 -2.11 8.27
N SER A 87 0.84 -1.00 8.33
CA SER A 87 -0.11 -0.66 9.38
C SER A 87 -1.37 -0.06 8.73
N VAL A 88 -2.54 -0.39 9.28
CA VAL A 88 -3.79 0.29 8.94
C VAL A 88 -4.52 0.55 10.24
N TRP A 89 -4.91 1.79 10.48
CA TRP A 89 -5.63 2.20 11.68
C TRP A 89 -7.01 2.72 11.32
N THR A 90 -8.05 2.12 11.90
CA THR A 90 -9.44 2.47 11.56
C THR A 90 -9.83 3.89 11.97
N GLU A 91 -9.19 4.46 12.98
CA GLU A 91 -9.54 5.78 13.51
C GLU A 91 -8.84 6.93 12.76
N VAL A 92 -7.97 6.64 11.79
CA VAL A 92 -7.32 7.71 11.02
C VAL A 92 -8.35 8.50 10.23
N VAL A 93 -8.29 9.83 10.35
CA VAL A 93 -9.12 10.76 9.57
C VAL A 93 -8.29 11.32 8.43
N LEU A 94 -8.72 11.06 7.19
CA LEU A 94 -8.00 11.44 5.97
C LEU A 94 -8.07 12.95 5.69
N VAL A 95 -9.23 13.56 5.94
CA VAL A 95 -9.47 15.00 5.71
C VAL A 95 -9.67 15.68 7.05
N ARG A 96 -8.74 16.56 7.41
CA ARG A 96 -8.68 17.26 8.69
C ARG A 96 -8.77 18.77 8.43
N GLY A 97 -9.42 19.52 9.32
CA GLY A 97 -9.52 20.98 9.21
C GLY A 97 -10.83 21.56 9.72
N GLU A 98 -10.91 22.88 9.82
CA GLU A 98 -12.12 23.58 10.27
C GLU A 98 -13.28 23.38 9.28
N GLY A 99 -14.49 23.15 9.81
CA GLY A 99 -15.71 23.01 9.01
C GLY A 99 -15.90 21.66 8.33
N VAL A 100 -14.96 20.71 8.49
CA VAL A 100 -15.10 19.34 7.99
C VAL A 100 -15.55 18.43 9.13
N ALA A 101 -16.69 17.77 8.98
CA ALA A 101 -17.07 16.71 9.92
C ALA A 101 -16.11 15.53 9.75
N PRO A 102 -15.31 15.18 10.77
CA PRO A 102 -14.35 14.10 10.65
C PRO A 102 -15.10 12.78 10.50
N ILE A 103 -14.69 11.99 9.50
CA ILE A 103 -15.12 10.60 9.33
C ILE A 103 -13.85 9.75 9.29
N THR A 104 -13.84 8.67 10.07
CA THR A 104 -12.67 7.80 10.16
C THR A 104 -12.58 6.88 8.95
N LEU A 105 -11.38 6.36 8.67
CA LEU A 105 -11.19 5.35 7.62
C LEU A 105 -12.09 4.14 7.85
N GLY A 106 -12.24 3.70 9.10
CA GLY A 106 -13.12 2.60 9.50
C GLY A 106 -14.57 2.85 9.09
N GLU A 107 -15.08 4.04 9.35
CA GLU A 107 -16.43 4.46 9.00
C GLU A 107 -16.63 4.57 7.49
N ILE A 108 -15.65 5.12 6.76
CA ILE A 108 -15.66 5.16 5.28
C ILE A 108 -15.79 3.73 4.74
N ILE A 109 -14.92 2.82 5.18
CA ILE A 109 -14.93 1.43 4.71
C ILE A 109 -16.23 0.72 5.08
N LYS A 110 -16.75 0.90 6.29
CA LYS A 110 -18.05 0.34 6.70
C LYS A 110 -19.18 0.85 5.82
N LYS A 111 -19.21 2.16 5.54
CA LYS A 111 -20.19 2.78 4.64
C LYS A 111 -20.12 2.15 3.24
N LYS A 112 -18.94 2.13 2.62
CA LYS A 112 -18.77 1.57 1.26
C LYS A 112 -19.13 0.08 1.21
N ALA A 113 -18.73 -0.69 2.22
CA ALA A 113 -19.09 -2.10 2.31
C ALA A 113 -20.60 -2.31 2.47
N GLY A 114 -21.29 -1.42 3.22
CA GLY A 114 -22.76 -1.41 3.35
C GLY A 114 -23.49 -1.02 2.05
N GLU A 115 -22.84 -0.23 1.20
CA GLU A 115 -23.31 0.09 -0.16
C GLU A 115 -23.05 -1.06 -1.17
N GLY A 116 -22.44 -2.16 -0.74
CA GLY A 116 -22.16 -3.34 -1.56
C GLY A 116 -20.76 -3.40 -2.17
N VAL A 117 -19.88 -2.44 -1.85
CA VAL A 117 -18.49 -2.45 -2.32
C VAL A 117 -17.71 -3.58 -1.65
N LYS A 118 -17.01 -4.40 -2.43
CA LYS A 118 -16.17 -5.48 -1.88
C LYS A 118 -14.84 -4.94 -1.39
N VAL A 119 -14.57 -5.06 -0.10
CA VAL A 119 -13.33 -4.57 0.50
C VAL A 119 -12.45 -5.76 0.89
N CYS A 120 -11.19 -5.75 0.44
CA CYS A 120 -10.18 -6.73 0.86
C CYS A 120 -8.98 -6.01 1.45
N MET A 121 -8.52 -6.42 2.62
CA MET A 121 -7.38 -5.81 3.30
C MET A 121 -6.33 -6.88 3.64
N LEU A 122 -5.08 -6.62 3.28
CA LEU A 122 -3.91 -7.38 3.71
C LEU A 122 -3.05 -6.49 4.58
N VAL A 123 -3.18 -6.64 5.89
CA VAL A 123 -2.42 -5.91 6.89
C VAL A 123 -1.31 -6.82 7.40
N TRP A 124 -0.08 -6.33 7.52
CA TRP A 124 1.00 -7.13 8.07
C TRP A 124 0.65 -7.58 9.49
N ASN A 125 0.84 -8.87 9.76
CA ASN A 125 0.62 -9.46 11.08
C ASN A 125 1.89 -9.36 11.92
N GLU A 126 1.86 -8.54 12.97
CA GLU A 126 2.92 -8.45 13.98
C GLU A 126 2.87 -9.67 14.90
N LYS A 127 3.34 -10.83 14.41
CA LYS A 127 3.35 -12.07 15.20
C LYS A 127 4.42 -12.03 16.29
N THR A 128 4.04 -11.60 17.48
CA THR A 128 4.85 -11.78 18.69
C THR A 128 4.55 -13.12 19.35
N THR A 129 5.54 -14.00 19.48
CA THR A 129 5.33 -15.33 20.08
C THR A 129 5.20 -15.28 21.61
N LYS A 130 3.99 -15.52 22.14
CA LYS A 130 3.80 -15.99 23.52
C LYS A 130 4.25 -17.45 23.64
N LYS A 131 5.47 -17.72 24.14
CA LYS A 131 5.83 -19.02 24.75
C LYS A 131 7.10 -18.89 25.61
N GLY A 132 7.01 -19.27 26.89
CA GLY A 132 8.19 -19.55 27.73
C GLY A 132 8.60 -18.48 28.75
N GLY A 133 7.77 -17.46 29.01
CA GLY A 133 7.88 -16.67 30.24
C GLY A 133 8.80 -15.45 30.24
N LYS A 134 9.36 -15.01 29.10
CA LYS A 134 9.83 -13.63 28.88
C LYS A 134 10.26 -13.38 27.42
N VAL A 135 9.32 -12.86 26.63
CA VAL A 135 9.47 -11.78 25.62
C VAL A 135 8.08 -11.16 25.50
N GLU A 136 7.89 -9.96 26.06
CA GLU A 136 6.71 -9.11 25.85
C GLU A 136 7.06 -8.12 24.72
N LEU A 137 6.38 -8.25 23.59
CA LEU A 137 6.34 -7.25 22.52
C LEU A 137 4.91 -7.22 21.95
N GLU A 138 3.90 -7.13 22.82
CA GLU A 138 2.54 -6.79 22.39
C GLU A 138 2.59 -5.29 22.03
N GLY A 139 2.38 -4.94 20.76
CA GLY A 139 2.20 -3.55 20.33
C GLY A 139 3.45 -2.65 20.31
N MET A 140 4.67 -3.18 20.17
CA MET A 140 5.87 -2.32 20.16
C MET A 140 5.93 -1.40 18.92
N MET A 141 5.35 -1.83 17.80
CA MET A 141 5.39 -1.08 16.53
C MET A 141 4.12 -0.27 16.22
N GLY A 142 3.08 -0.33 17.06
CA GLY A 142 1.84 0.45 16.86
C GLY A 142 1.14 0.15 15.53
N THR A 143 1.09 -1.11 15.10
CA THR A 143 0.63 -1.49 13.75
C THR A 143 -0.90 -1.61 13.60
N HIS A 144 -1.64 -1.56 14.72
CA HIS A 144 -3.12 -1.61 14.78
C HIS A 144 -3.75 -2.78 13.99
N ASP A 145 -2.99 -3.83 13.72
CA ASP A 145 -3.38 -4.90 12.81
C ASP A 145 -4.51 -5.75 13.41
N GLU A 146 -4.36 -6.23 14.64
CA GLU A 146 -5.40 -6.98 15.36
C GLU A 146 -6.67 -6.14 15.58
N GLU A 147 -6.53 -4.88 15.99
CA GLU A 147 -7.66 -3.95 16.21
C GLU A 147 -8.45 -3.73 14.92
N THR A 148 -7.76 -3.47 13.81
CA THR A 148 -8.37 -3.30 12.49
C THR A 148 -9.04 -4.59 12.01
N ASN A 149 -8.46 -5.76 12.30
CA ASN A 149 -9.10 -7.03 11.97
C ASN A 149 -10.43 -7.23 12.73
N ILE A 150 -10.41 -6.97 14.03
CA ILE A 150 -11.58 -7.08 14.91
C ILE A 150 -12.66 -6.09 14.49
N TYR A 151 -12.29 -4.84 14.17
CA TYR A 151 -13.22 -3.77 13.81
C TYR A 151 -14.14 -4.13 12.62
N PHE A 152 -13.63 -4.95 11.68
CA PHE A 152 -14.36 -5.39 10.49
C PHE A 152 -14.86 -6.84 10.55
N ALA A 153 -14.71 -7.54 11.68
CA ALA A 153 -14.99 -8.99 11.77
C ALA A 153 -16.44 -9.36 11.40
N ASP A 154 -17.40 -8.49 11.72
CA ASP A 154 -18.84 -8.73 11.47
C ASP A 154 -19.32 -8.26 10.08
N MET A 155 -18.44 -7.70 9.24
CA MET A 155 -18.80 -7.13 7.95
C MET A 155 -18.59 -8.15 6.82
N GLU A 156 -19.67 -8.70 6.25
CA GLU A 156 -19.60 -9.72 5.18
C GLU A 156 -18.81 -9.25 3.93
N ASN A 157 -18.96 -7.98 3.58
CA ASN A 157 -18.29 -7.37 2.42
C ASN A 157 -16.86 -6.89 2.71
N VAL A 158 -16.34 -7.06 3.93
CA VAL A 158 -14.96 -6.72 4.29
C VAL A 158 -14.18 -7.97 4.66
N LYS A 159 -13.13 -8.27 3.87
CA LYS A 159 -12.19 -9.35 4.14
C LYS A 159 -10.87 -8.78 4.60
N CYS A 160 -10.75 -8.56 5.91
CA CYS A 160 -9.48 -8.18 6.53
C CYS A 160 -8.67 -9.44 6.89
N LYS A 161 -7.43 -9.53 6.39
CA LYS A 161 -6.52 -10.66 6.63
C LYS A 161 -5.18 -10.17 7.16
N LEU A 162 -4.80 -10.75 8.30
CA LEU A 162 -3.50 -10.56 8.91
C LEU A 162 -2.47 -11.44 8.21
N ALA A 163 -1.57 -10.82 7.45
CA ALA A 163 -0.57 -11.49 6.62
C ALA A 163 0.79 -11.52 7.32
N SER A 164 1.22 -12.70 7.75
CA SER A 164 2.62 -12.90 8.18
C SER A 164 3.55 -13.02 6.98
N ARG A 165 4.79 -12.55 7.12
CA ARG A 165 5.84 -12.76 6.13
C ARG A 165 6.55 -14.08 6.41
N TYR A 166 6.41 -15.05 5.50
CA TYR A 166 7.16 -16.31 5.54
C TYR A 166 8.26 -16.26 4.48
N HIS A 167 9.46 -16.66 4.87
CA HIS A 167 10.55 -16.90 3.93
C HIS A 167 11.04 -18.36 4.03
N SER A 168 11.71 -18.82 2.97
CA SER A 168 12.22 -20.20 2.79
C SER A 168 13.15 -20.68 3.92
N HIS A 169 13.71 -19.78 4.73
CA HIS A 169 14.68 -20.08 5.80
C HIS A 169 14.06 -20.23 7.21
N GLY A 170 12.75 -20.48 7.31
CA GLY A 170 12.11 -20.87 8.56
C GLY A 170 11.71 -19.72 9.49
N LYS A 171 11.37 -20.05 10.75
CA LYS A 171 10.69 -19.16 11.71
C LYS A 171 11.44 -17.87 12.06
N PHE A 172 12.76 -17.83 11.93
CA PHE A 172 13.56 -16.63 12.23
C PHE A 172 13.19 -15.45 11.31
N THR A 173 12.91 -15.74 10.04
CA THR A 173 12.58 -14.71 9.05
C THR A 173 11.26 -13.98 9.33
N GLN A 174 10.37 -14.61 10.11
CA GLN A 174 9.10 -14.00 10.51
C GLN A 174 9.29 -12.84 11.50
N PHE A 175 10.39 -12.81 12.26
CA PHE A 175 10.68 -11.75 13.22
C PHE A 175 11.41 -10.56 12.60
N CYS A 176 12.14 -10.77 11.51
CA CYS A 176 13.01 -9.74 10.92
C CYS A 176 12.43 -9.07 9.68
N PHE A 177 11.40 -9.66 9.05
CA PHE A 177 10.83 -9.16 7.80
C PHE A 177 9.33 -8.94 7.89
N THR A 178 8.87 -7.90 7.20
CA THR A 178 7.48 -7.48 7.20
C THR A 178 6.91 -7.49 5.77
N HIS A 179 5.58 -7.46 5.65
CA HIS A 179 4.97 -7.00 4.42
C HIS A 179 4.92 -5.47 4.50
N HIS A 180 5.78 -4.78 3.75
CA HIS A 180 5.96 -3.33 3.90
C HIS A 180 5.24 -2.49 2.83
N GLN A 181 4.57 -3.16 1.89
CA GLN A 181 3.80 -2.53 0.81
C GLN A 181 2.66 -1.67 1.37
N LYS A 182 2.57 -0.42 0.91
CA LYS A 182 1.43 0.46 1.14
C LYS A 182 0.74 0.71 -0.18
N SER A 183 -0.48 0.22 -0.33
CA SER A 183 -1.25 0.46 -1.52
C SER A 183 -2.75 0.48 -1.26
N VAL A 184 -3.45 1.28 -2.05
CA VAL A 184 -4.91 1.26 -2.15
C VAL A 184 -5.26 1.14 -3.63
N ILE A 185 -5.95 0.08 -4.01
CA ILE A 185 -6.39 -0.17 -5.39
C ILE A 185 -7.91 -0.21 -5.39
N MET A 186 -8.56 0.58 -6.24
CA MET A 186 -10.01 0.66 -6.27
C MET A 186 -10.52 0.98 -7.68
N ASP A 187 -11.82 0.83 -7.89
CA ASP A 187 -12.49 1.42 -9.04
C ASP A 187 -12.83 2.89 -8.79
N ALA A 188 -12.73 3.71 -9.84
CA ALA A 188 -13.08 5.12 -9.82
C ALA A 188 -13.79 5.52 -11.13
N PRO A 189 -14.53 6.64 -11.16
CA PRO A 189 -15.09 7.18 -12.39
C PRO A 189 -14.04 7.35 -13.50
N SER A 190 -14.41 6.95 -14.72
CA SER A 190 -13.63 7.25 -15.92
C SER A 190 -14.05 8.60 -16.51
N HIS A 191 -13.23 9.13 -17.41
CA HIS A 191 -13.60 10.28 -18.24
C HIS A 191 -14.71 9.94 -19.25
N LEU A 192 -14.96 8.64 -19.49
CA LEU A 192 -16.03 8.17 -20.36
C LEU A 192 -17.33 7.94 -19.57
N PRO A 193 -18.48 8.48 -20.01
CA PRO A 193 -19.76 8.30 -19.34
C PRO A 193 -20.11 6.83 -19.11
N GLY A 194 -20.57 6.51 -17.90
CA GLY A 194 -21.00 5.15 -17.52
C GLY A 194 -19.86 4.13 -17.43
N ARG A 195 -18.59 4.54 -17.57
CA ARG A 195 -17.43 3.65 -17.41
C ARG A 195 -16.68 3.98 -16.13
N ARG A 196 -16.12 2.92 -15.55
CA ARG A 196 -15.23 2.99 -14.40
C ARG A 196 -13.84 2.51 -14.81
N ARG A 197 -12.82 2.94 -14.09
CA ARG A 197 -11.42 2.56 -14.30
C ARG A 197 -10.81 2.12 -12.99
N THR A 198 -9.77 1.31 -13.05
CA THR A 198 -8.95 1.00 -11.87
C THR A 198 -7.95 2.12 -11.64
N ILE A 199 -7.81 2.53 -10.40
CA ILE A 199 -6.75 3.43 -9.92
C ILE A 199 -5.99 2.75 -8.78
N SER A 200 -4.75 3.18 -8.58
CA SER A 200 -3.91 2.68 -7.50
C SER A 200 -3.09 3.81 -6.89
N TYR A 201 -3.10 3.84 -5.57
CA TYR A 201 -2.17 4.59 -4.73
C TYR A 201 -1.07 3.62 -4.29
N MET A 202 0.19 4.01 -4.46
CA MET A 202 1.36 3.27 -4.01
C MET A 202 2.42 4.27 -3.54
N GLY A 203 3.08 3.99 -2.41
CA GLY A 203 4.10 4.90 -1.88
C GLY A 203 4.54 4.56 -0.46
N GLY A 204 4.98 5.59 0.27
CA GLY A 204 5.51 5.48 1.65
C GLY A 204 4.49 5.72 2.77
N LEU A 205 3.28 6.19 2.45
CA LEU A 205 2.26 6.56 3.43
C LEU A 205 1.35 5.35 3.75
N ASP A 206 1.49 4.79 4.96
CA ASP A 206 0.48 3.88 5.52
C ASP A 206 -0.78 4.68 5.90
N LEU A 207 -1.93 4.00 5.92
CA LEU A 207 -3.18 4.56 6.41
C LEU A 207 -3.29 4.36 7.93
N CYS A 208 -2.39 4.99 8.66
CA CYS A 208 -2.29 4.88 10.11
C CYS A 208 -1.95 6.23 10.76
N ASP A 209 -1.77 6.22 12.07
CA ASP A 209 -1.33 7.36 12.86
C ASP A 209 0.10 7.83 12.47
N GLY A 210 0.37 9.09 12.78
CA GLY A 210 1.66 9.75 12.52
C GLY A 210 1.95 10.07 11.04
N ARG A 211 1.00 9.82 10.14
CA ARG A 211 1.06 10.18 8.72
C ARG A 211 0.12 11.36 8.41
#